data_AF-A0A7W0W093-F1
#
_entry.id   AF-A0A7W0W093-F1
#
_cell.length_a   1.000
_cell.length_b   1.000
_cell.length_c   1.000
_cell.angle_alpha   90.00
_cell.angle_beta   90.00
_cell.angle_gamma   90.00
#
_symmetry.space_group_name_H-M   'P 1'
#
loop_
_entity.id
_entity.type
_entity.pdbx_description
1 polymer ?
#
loop_
_entity_poly.entity_id
_entity_poly.type
_entity_poly.pdbx_seq_one_letter_code
_entity_poly.pdbx_strand_id
1 'polypeptide(L)'
;MAIRGDNHGRPEADKSGPAKCRRKFLRLFRKGFHDDKYVDWERGSGRRRFENWVETVAALPRRQTRVLTWPLVTVFGFIGAPAEHFFLKPMVTRAAAREYGYDFRYKSKPSWEVYENLLEFAGTVSRDLRDLKPRDMIDIQSFLWVQGSDEYEE
;
A
#
# COMPACT_ATOMS: atom_id res chain seq x y z
N MET A 1 -2.06 38.43 -65.58
CA MET A 1 -0.79 37.80 -65.20
C MET A 1 -0.81 37.63 -63.69
N ALA A 2 -0.83 36.39 -63.23
CA ALA A 2 -1.07 35.99 -61.84
C ALA A 2 0.22 35.92 -61.05
N ILE A 3 0.21 36.31 -59.76
CA ILE A 3 1.03 35.77 -58.65
C ILE A 3 0.20 36.02 -57.36
N ARG A 4 -0.68 35.10 -56.90
CA ARG A 4 -0.43 34.06 -55.87
C ARG A 4 0.52 34.57 -54.78
N GLY A 5 0.08 35.07 -53.63
CA GLY A 5 -0.62 34.32 -52.60
C GLY A 5 0.42 33.83 -51.59
N ASP A 6 0.40 34.36 -50.36
CA ASP A 6 0.87 33.62 -49.19
C ASP A 6 0.30 34.24 -47.91
N ASN A 7 -0.91 33.78 -47.60
CA ASN A 7 -1.49 33.88 -46.27
C ASN A 7 -0.77 32.83 -45.41
N HIS A 8 0.24 33.24 -44.64
CA HIS A 8 0.85 32.38 -43.62
C HIS A 8 -0.14 32.19 -42.47
N GLY A 9 -1.12 31.31 -42.69
CA GLY A 9 -1.91 30.72 -41.63
C GLY A 9 -0.95 30.05 -40.66
N ARG A 10 -0.99 30.47 -39.39
CA ARG A 10 -0.38 29.72 -38.29
C ARG A 10 -0.85 28.26 -38.39
N PRO A 11 0.04 27.26 -38.28
CA PRO A 11 -0.40 25.88 -38.28
C PRO A 11 -1.29 25.65 -37.05
N GLU A 12 -2.56 25.31 -37.32
CA GLU A 12 -3.50 24.80 -36.33
C GLU A 12 -2.87 23.55 -35.71
N ALA A 13 -2.61 23.59 -34.40
CA ALA A 13 -1.88 22.56 -33.68
C ALA A 13 -2.45 21.16 -33.96
N ASP A 14 -1.58 20.27 -34.44
CA ASP A 14 -1.86 18.86 -34.70
C ASP A 14 -2.44 18.18 -33.45
N LYS A 15 -3.74 17.83 -33.50
CA LYS A 15 -4.48 17.16 -32.42
C LYS A 15 -4.26 15.64 -32.39
N SER A 16 -3.15 15.10 -32.89
CA SER A 16 -3.10 13.67 -33.26
C SER A 16 -2.72 12.69 -32.15
N GLY A 17 -1.85 13.04 -31.19
CA GLY A 17 -1.35 12.09 -30.19
C GLY A 17 -2.13 12.10 -28.86
N PRO A 18 -1.94 13.11 -27.99
CA PRO A 18 -2.48 13.12 -26.64
C PRO A 18 -4.01 13.05 -26.58
N ALA A 19 -4.69 13.75 -27.48
CA ALA A 19 -6.16 13.75 -27.54
C ALA A 19 -6.71 12.37 -27.95
N LYS A 20 -6.01 11.64 -28.83
CA LYS A 20 -6.36 10.28 -29.23
C LYS A 20 -6.17 9.30 -28.08
N CYS A 21 -5.04 9.38 -27.35
CA CYS A 21 -4.79 8.57 -26.16
C CYS A 21 -5.86 8.81 -25.08
N ARG A 22 -6.20 10.09 -24.80
CA ARG A 22 -7.27 10.45 -23.86
C ARG A 22 -8.62 9.88 -24.29
N ARG A 23 -9.00 10.00 -25.57
CA ARG A 23 -10.25 9.41 -26.09
C ARG A 23 -10.27 7.89 -25.95
N LYS A 24 -9.15 7.20 -26.18
CA LYS A 24 -9.06 5.74 -25.98
C LYS A 24 -9.25 5.37 -24.51
N PHE A 25 -8.60 6.08 -23.59
CA PHE A 25 -8.76 5.86 -22.14
C PHE A 25 -10.21 6.06 -21.69
N LEU A 26 -10.84 7.18 -22.10
CA LEU A 26 -12.22 7.50 -21.73
C LEU A 26 -13.29 6.60 -22.36
N ARG A 27 -12.95 5.82 -23.41
CA ARG A 27 -13.84 4.77 -23.93
C ARG A 27 -13.93 3.58 -22.98
N LEU A 28 -12.86 3.28 -22.24
CA LEU A 28 -12.82 2.20 -21.24
C LEU A 28 -13.27 2.67 -19.85
N PHE A 29 -12.94 3.91 -19.47
CA PHE A 29 -13.25 4.54 -18.18
C PHE A 29 -13.97 5.87 -18.42
N ARG A 30 -15.30 5.84 -18.48
CA ARG A 30 -16.14 6.97 -18.92
C ARG A 30 -15.95 8.20 -18.04
N LYS A 31 -15.79 8.01 -16.72
CA LYS A 31 -15.50 9.11 -15.76
C LYS A 31 -13.99 9.32 -15.52
N GLY A 32 -13.14 8.76 -16.38
CA GLY A 32 -11.69 8.82 -16.24
C GLY A 32 -11.20 8.15 -14.96
N PHE A 33 -10.33 8.83 -14.22
CA PHE A 33 -9.74 8.30 -12.98
C PHE A 33 -10.73 8.21 -11.80
N HIS A 34 -11.92 8.79 -11.94
CA HIS A 34 -13.02 8.69 -10.96
C HIS A 34 -14.09 7.67 -11.40
N ASP A 35 -13.85 6.92 -12.46
CA ASP A 35 -14.76 5.86 -12.88
C ASP A 35 -14.74 4.73 -11.86
N ASP A 36 -15.90 4.28 -11.41
CA ASP A 36 -16.01 3.21 -10.41
C ASP A 36 -15.30 1.94 -10.89
N LYS A 37 -15.31 1.69 -12.20
CA LYS A 37 -14.54 0.60 -12.82
C LYS A 37 -13.04 0.85 -12.76
N TYR A 38 -12.56 2.07 -13.04
CA TYR A 38 -11.14 2.40 -12.91
C TYR A 38 -10.69 2.28 -11.45
N VAL A 39 -11.50 2.78 -10.52
CA VAL A 39 -11.19 2.73 -9.10
C VAL A 39 -11.14 1.29 -8.61
N ASP A 40 -12.13 0.46 -8.97
CA ASP A 40 -12.14 -0.95 -8.59
C ASP A 40 -10.99 -1.74 -9.24
N TRP A 41 -10.73 -1.51 -10.53
CA TRP A 41 -9.75 -2.28 -11.30
C TRP A 41 -8.29 -1.86 -11.06
N GLU A 42 -8.01 -0.56 -11.04
CA GLU A 42 -6.64 -0.01 -11.03
C GLU A 42 -6.25 0.58 -9.68
N ARG A 43 -7.24 0.96 -8.85
CA ARG A 43 -7.01 1.67 -7.59
C ARG A 43 -7.67 0.99 -6.39
N GLY A 44 -8.12 -0.27 -6.55
CA GLY A 44 -9.04 -0.97 -5.64
C GLY A 44 -8.69 -0.81 -4.16
N SER A 45 -9.63 -1.09 -3.25
CA SER A 45 -9.44 -0.86 -1.81
C SER A 45 -8.10 -1.42 -1.29
N GLY A 46 -7.58 -0.84 -0.19
CA GLY A 46 -6.36 -1.35 0.46
C GLY A 46 -6.39 -2.87 0.66
N ARG A 47 -7.59 -3.38 1.02
CA ARG A 47 -7.94 -4.80 1.03
C ARG A 47 -7.65 -5.53 -0.28
N ARG A 48 -8.30 -5.14 -1.38
CA ARG A 48 -8.13 -5.81 -2.69
C ARG A 48 -6.67 -5.78 -3.14
N ARG A 49 -5.95 -4.66 -2.93
CA ARG A 49 -4.52 -4.57 -3.28
C ARG A 49 -3.67 -5.52 -2.43
N PHE A 50 -3.92 -5.58 -1.12
CA PHE A 50 -3.20 -6.48 -0.22
C PHE A 50 -3.50 -7.95 -0.53
N GLU A 51 -4.76 -8.32 -0.79
CA GLU A 51 -5.16 -9.67 -1.17
C GLU A 51 -4.48 -10.10 -2.49
N ASN A 52 -4.53 -9.26 -3.53
CA ASN A 52 -3.82 -9.49 -4.79
C ASN A 52 -2.30 -9.64 -4.60
N TRP A 53 -1.71 -8.85 -3.70
CA TRP A 53 -0.30 -8.95 -3.36
C TRP A 53 0.04 -10.27 -2.66
N VAL A 54 -0.79 -10.69 -1.70
CA VAL A 54 -0.66 -11.99 -1.03
C VAL A 54 -0.73 -13.14 -2.04
N GLU A 55 -1.66 -13.09 -2.99
CA GLU A 55 -1.78 -14.08 -4.07
C GLU A 55 -0.56 -14.09 -4.99
N THR A 56 -0.05 -12.91 -5.35
CA THR A 56 1.16 -12.76 -6.18
C THR A 56 2.36 -13.38 -5.49
N VAL A 57 2.59 -13.06 -4.21
CA VAL A 57 3.67 -13.64 -3.41
C VAL A 57 3.48 -15.15 -3.28
N ALA A 58 2.25 -15.63 -3.08
CA ALA A 58 1.93 -17.06 -2.99
C ALA A 58 2.32 -17.82 -4.26
N ALA A 59 2.14 -17.22 -5.44
CA ALA A 59 2.43 -17.81 -6.74
C ALA A 59 3.92 -17.80 -7.14
N LEU A 60 4.78 -17.07 -6.43
CA LEU A 60 6.22 -17.04 -6.74
C LEU A 60 6.84 -18.45 -6.67
N PRO A 61 7.69 -18.83 -7.64
CA PRO A 61 8.33 -20.14 -7.67
C PRO A 61 9.27 -20.34 -6.48
N ARG A 62 9.28 -21.54 -5.89
CA ARG A 62 10.05 -21.84 -4.67
C ARG A 62 10.66 -23.23 -4.76
N ARG A 63 11.95 -23.37 -4.47
CA ARG A 63 12.62 -24.68 -4.41
C ARG A 63 12.67 -25.28 -3.01
N GLN A 64 12.67 -24.46 -1.95
CA GLN A 64 12.85 -24.93 -0.56
C GLN A 64 12.01 -24.16 0.46
N THR A 65 12.26 -22.85 0.63
CA THR A 65 11.63 -22.05 1.69
C THR A 65 10.27 -21.47 1.30
N ARG A 66 9.39 -21.33 2.29
CA ARG A 66 8.09 -20.66 2.13
C ARG A 66 8.33 -19.16 1.94
N VAL A 67 8.01 -18.64 0.76
CA VAL A 67 8.10 -17.20 0.43
C VAL A 67 6.90 -16.42 0.99
N LEU A 68 5.73 -17.04 1.14
CA LEU A 68 4.53 -16.39 1.69
C LEU A 68 4.65 -16.30 3.22
N THR A 69 5.17 -15.17 3.70
CA THR A 69 5.35 -14.86 5.12
C THR A 69 4.90 -13.44 5.41
N TRP A 70 4.48 -13.20 6.65
CA TRP A 70 4.08 -11.87 7.12
C TRP A 70 5.15 -10.79 6.93
N PRO A 71 6.43 -11.01 7.27
CA PRO A 71 7.48 -10.05 6.98
C PRO A 71 7.54 -9.69 5.50
N LEU A 72 7.52 -10.68 4.60
CA LEU A 72 7.65 -10.39 3.17
C LEU A 72 6.44 -9.63 2.62
N VAL A 73 5.21 -9.98 3.04
CA VAL A 73 4.02 -9.30 2.52
C VAL A 73 3.84 -7.88 3.08
N THR A 74 4.55 -7.51 4.15
CA THR A 74 4.43 -6.19 4.80
C THR A 74 5.65 -5.27 4.64
N VAL A 75 6.84 -5.81 4.33
CA VAL A 75 8.10 -5.03 4.28
C VAL A 75 8.08 -3.92 3.22
N PHE A 76 7.56 -4.18 2.02
CA PHE A 76 7.59 -3.19 0.95
C PHE A 76 6.65 -2.02 1.22
N GLY A 77 5.45 -2.28 1.75
CA GLY A 77 4.52 -1.23 2.17
C GLY A 77 5.13 -0.40 3.29
N PHE A 78 5.72 -1.05 4.29
CA PHE A 78 6.39 -0.39 5.42
C PHE A 78 7.52 0.55 4.98
N ILE A 79 8.37 0.12 4.04
CA ILE A 79 9.48 0.95 3.54
C ILE A 79 8.96 2.06 2.61
N GLY A 80 8.02 1.74 1.71
CA GLY A 80 7.57 2.65 0.66
C GLY A 80 6.55 3.69 1.10
N ALA A 81 5.76 3.41 2.14
CA ALA A 81 4.74 4.29 2.69
C ALA A 81 4.57 4.06 4.21
N PRO A 82 5.59 4.42 5.02
CA PRO A 82 5.59 4.18 6.47
C PRO A 82 4.51 4.96 7.23
N ALA A 83 3.93 6.01 6.64
CA ALA A 83 2.79 6.72 7.21
C ALA A 83 1.51 5.85 7.26
N GLU A 84 1.42 4.83 6.41
CA GLU A 84 0.21 4.00 6.24
C GLU A 84 0.42 2.53 6.64
N HIS A 85 1.63 2.01 6.49
CA HIS A 85 1.90 0.58 6.57
C HIS A 85 2.84 0.21 7.71
N PHE A 86 2.49 -0.87 8.41
CA PHE A 86 3.28 -1.45 9.50
C PHE A 86 4.01 -2.73 9.06
N PHE A 87 5.22 -2.97 9.59
CA PHE A 87 5.99 -4.20 9.35
C PHE A 87 5.73 -5.25 10.43
N LEU A 88 5.15 -6.39 10.03
CA LEU A 88 4.80 -7.45 10.97
C LEU A 88 5.97 -8.42 11.19
N LYS A 89 6.51 -8.41 12.42
CA LYS A 89 7.38 -9.48 12.95
C LYS A 89 6.57 -10.37 13.89
N PRO A 90 6.07 -11.55 13.44
CA PRO A 90 5.02 -12.27 14.16
C PRO A 90 5.28 -12.54 15.64
N MET A 91 6.50 -12.96 16.00
CA MET A 91 6.81 -13.32 17.39
C MET A 91 6.81 -12.09 18.30
N VAL A 92 7.63 -11.11 17.96
CA VAL A 92 7.78 -9.86 18.72
C VAL A 92 6.47 -9.09 18.79
N THR A 93 5.75 -8.95 17.67
CA THR A 93 4.47 -8.21 17.66
C THR A 93 3.39 -8.89 18.49
N ARG A 94 3.36 -10.23 18.57
CA ARG A 94 2.44 -10.96 19.44
C ARG A 94 2.79 -10.79 20.92
N ALA A 95 4.07 -10.83 21.26
CA ALA A 95 4.53 -10.58 22.62
C ALA A 95 4.17 -9.15 23.05
N ALA A 96 4.48 -8.16 22.22
CA ALA A 96 4.13 -6.76 22.46
C ALA A 96 2.62 -6.52 22.55
N ALA A 97 1.80 -7.15 21.72
CA ALA A 97 0.34 -7.04 21.81
C ALA A 97 -0.21 -7.60 23.13
N ARG A 98 0.36 -8.71 23.61
CA ARG A 98 0.00 -9.30 24.90
C ARG A 98 0.36 -8.36 26.05
N GLU A 99 1.57 -7.80 26.03
CA GLU A 99 2.03 -6.85 27.06
C GLU A 99 1.19 -5.56 27.05
N TYR A 100 0.86 -5.07 25.86
CA TYR A 100 -0.01 -3.91 25.67
C TYR A 100 -1.48 -4.18 26.04
N GLY A 101 -1.88 -5.43 26.24
CA GLY A 101 -3.28 -5.81 26.49
C GLY A 101 -4.21 -5.72 25.27
N TYR A 102 -3.67 -5.76 24.06
CA TYR A 102 -4.46 -5.74 22.81
C TYR A 102 -4.78 -7.15 22.31
N ASP A 103 -6.05 -7.42 21.98
CA ASP A 103 -6.49 -8.68 21.34
C ASP A 103 -6.04 -8.73 19.86
N PHE A 104 -4.75 -9.03 19.66
CA PHE A 104 -4.20 -9.20 18.31
C PHE A 104 -4.57 -10.59 17.76
N ARG A 105 -5.52 -10.63 16.82
CA ARG A 105 -6.14 -11.84 16.25
C ARG A 105 -5.25 -12.51 15.22
N TYR A 106 -4.04 -12.84 15.63
CA TYR A 106 -3.00 -13.37 14.75
C TYR A 106 -3.37 -14.71 14.12
N LYS A 107 -3.13 -14.82 12.80
CA LYS A 107 -3.09 -16.09 12.07
C LYS A 107 -1.80 -16.17 11.27
N SER A 108 -1.22 -17.37 11.16
CA SER A 108 0.07 -17.55 10.48
C SER A 108 0.02 -17.36 8.97
N LYS A 109 -1.13 -17.62 8.34
CA LYS A 109 -1.35 -17.35 6.91
C LYS A 109 -1.72 -15.86 6.72
N PRO A 110 -1.00 -15.11 5.86
CA PRO A 110 -1.37 -13.74 5.53
C PRO A 110 -2.81 -13.59 5.02
N SER A 111 -3.54 -12.63 5.57
CA SER A 111 -4.89 -12.25 5.12
C SER A 111 -5.16 -10.79 5.46
N TRP A 112 -6.13 -10.16 4.78
CA TRP A 112 -6.47 -8.77 5.06
C TRP A 112 -6.93 -8.57 6.49
N GLU A 113 -7.76 -9.47 7.03
CA GLU A 113 -8.37 -9.33 8.35
C GLU A 113 -7.32 -9.21 9.46
N VAL A 114 -6.23 -9.97 9.36
CA VAL A 114 -5.13 -9.90 10.34
C VAL A 114 -4.30 -8.64 10.12
N TYR A 115 -4.12 -8.20 8.87
CA TYR A 115 -3.36 -6.98 8.58
C TYR A 115 -4.12 -5.72 9.01
N GLU A 116 -5.43 -5.67 8.79
CA GLU A 116 -6.31 -4.60 9.25
C GLU A 116 -6.28 -4.52 10.79
N ASN A 117 -6.44 -5.65 11.48
CA ASN A 117 -6.35 -5.68 12.95
C ASN A 117 -4.96 -5.25 13.49
N LEU A 118 -3.88 -5.51 12.73
CA LEU A 118 -2.55 -5.01 13.05
C LEU A 118 -2.44 -3.49 12.86
N LEU A 119 -3.00 -2.94 11.79
CA LEU A 119 -3.01 -1.48 11.56
C LEU A 119 -3.85 -0.76 12.61
N GLU A 120 -4.97 -1.35 13.04
CA GLU A 120 -5.77 -0.87 14.18
C GLU A 120 -4.97 -0.87 15.49
N PHE A 121 -4.19 -1.93 15.73
CA PHE A 121 -3.30 -2.01 16.88
C PHE A 121 -2.26 -0.89 16.86
N ALA A 122 -1.51 -0.78 15.76
CA ALA A 122 -0.49 0.26 15.59
C ALA A 122 -1.08 1.68 15.70
N GLY A 123 -2.28 1.91 15.15
CA GLY A 123 -2.98 3.18 15.27
C GLY A 123 -3.49 3.48 16.68
N THR A 124 -3.74 2.46 17.50
CA THR A 124 -4.05 2.63 18.93
C THR A 124 -2.80 3.04 19.69
N VAL A 125 -1.70 2.30 19.52
CA VAL A 125 -0.39 2.64 20.12
C VAL A 125 0.05 4.05 19.72
N SER A 126 -0.07 4.42 18.45
CA SER A 126 0.26 5.77 17.98
C SER A 126 -0.57 6.88 18.65
N ARG A 127 -1.86 6.62 18.95
CA ARG A 127 -2.72 7.57 19.66
C ARG A 127 -2.32 7.71 21.12
N ASP A 128 -1.98 6.61 21.76
CA ASP A 128 -1.61 6.60 23.18
C ASP A 128 -0.24 7.24 23.41
N LEU A 129 0.67 7.15 22.43
CA LEU A 129 2.00 7.77 22.46
C LEU A 129 2.06 9.18 21.85
N ARG A 130 0.93 9.89 21.71
CA ARG A 130 0.88 11.21 21.06
C ARG A 130 1.78 12.26 21.71
N ASP A 131 1.99 12.17 23.02
CA ASP A 131 2.89 13.02 23.79
C ASP A 131 4.36 12.86 23.35
N LEU A 132 4.76 11.66 22.92
CA LEU A 132 6.09 11.37 22.36
C LEU A 132 6.23 11.76 20.88
N LYS A 133 5.14 12.17 20.22
CA LYS A 133 5.09 12.66 18.84
C LYS A 133 5.70 11.67 17.81
N PRO A 134 5.21 10.41 17.74
CA PRO A 134 5.66 9.46 16.73
C PRO A 134 5.41 10.02 15.32
N ARG A 135 6.39 9.85 14.43
CA ARG A 135 6.34 10.41 13.06
C ARG A 135 5.53 9.52 12.13
N ASP A 136 5.71 8.21 12.24
CA ASP A 136 5.09 7.22 11.37
C ASP A 136 5.14 5.81 12.00
N MET A 137 4.81 4.77 11.22
CA MET A 137 4.80 3.38 11.69
C MET A 137 6.18 2.81 11.98
N ILE A 138 7.28 3.45 11.57
CA ILE A 138 8.65 3.03 11.95
C ILE A 138 8.86 3.27 13.44
N ASP A 139 8.44 4.43 13.93
CA ASP A 139 8.55 4.78 15.36
C ASP A 139 7.67 3.83 16.20
N ILE A 140 6.45 3.54 15.74
CA ILE A 140 5.55 2.59 16.42
C ILE A 140 6.11 1.16 16.39
N GLN A 141 6.68 0.74 15.27
CA GLN A 141 7.31 -0.58 15.15
C GLN A 141 8.51 -0.70 16.09
N SER A 142 9.27 0.37 16.27
CA SER A 142 10.41 0.43 17.18
C SER A 142 9.96 0.33 18.64
N PHE A 143 8.92 1.08 19.02
CA PHE A 143 8.31 0.97 20.36
C PHE A 143 7.83 -0.46 20.66
N LEU A 144 7.03 -1.04 19.77
CA LEU A 144 6.52 -2.41 19.94
C LEU A 144 7.64 -3.45 19.92
N TRP A 145 8.75 -3.18 19.23
CA TRP A 145 9.90 -4.07 19.24
C TRP A 145 10.56 -4.13 20.63
N VAL A 146 10.70 -2.99 21.32
CA VAL A 146 11.22 -2.96 22.70
C VAL A 146 10.34 -3.80 23.64
N GLN A 147 9.02 -3.69 23.52
CA GLN A 147 8.07 -4.43 24.40
C GLN A 147 8.02 -5.94 24.15
N GLY A 148 8.35 -6.38 22.94
CA GLY A 148 8.19 -7.78 22.54
C GLY A 148 9.49 -8.53 22.30
N SER A 149 10.64 -7.89 22.53
CA SER A 149 11.96 -8.47 22.34
C SER A 149 12.54 -8.91 23.67
N ASP A 150 13.06 -10.14 23.73
CA ASP A 150 13.75 -10.69 24.90
C ASP A 150 15.06 -9.92 25.22
N GLU A 151 15.50 -9.02 24.34
CA GLU A 151 16.68 -8.16 24.55
C GLU A 151 16.49 -7.09 25.64
N TYR A 152 15.25 -6.86 26.12
CA TYR A 152 14.91 -5.79 27.08
C TYR A 152 14.06 -6.29 28.27
N GLU A 153 14.28 -7.53 28.73
CA GLU A 153 13.65 -8.00 29.98
C GLU A 153 14.05 -7.09 31.16
N GLU A 154 13.06 -6.68 31.98
CA GLU A 154 13.25 -5.96 33.26
C GLU A 154 13.63 -6.89 34.42
#